data_AF-A0A7W2RXD5-F1
#
_entry.id   AF-A0A7W2RXD5-F1
#
_cell.length_a   1.000
_cell.length_b   1.000
_cell.length_c   1.000
_cell.angle_alpha   90.00
_cell.angle_beta   90.00
_cell.angle_gamma   90.00
#
_symmetry.space_group_name_H-M   'P 1'
#
loop_
_entity.id
_entity.type
_entity.pdbx_description
1 polymer ?
#
loop_
_entity_poly.entity_id
_entity_poly.type
_entity_poly.pdbx_seq_one_letter_code
_entity_poly.pdbx_strand_id
1 'polypeptide(L)'
;MSASREHFSSKLGFILAAAGSAVGIGNLVGFPVNAAKNGGGAFLIMYALFVFLICLPVMIAEMAVGRKTQKEPVGAYKALSGGSRGWGIAGIFGVLTPFMIAVFYMVLTVWLFGYLALTLSGQLDYLASGKGFSEFINSSYLFVAMVAVAAIINFILVAGVKEGIEKAAKILMPALFVMLLIMVVYVLSLDNAMAGVKFFIIPDFDKITPTVINGALSQAFFSLSLGMGILITYGSYINNKTDIVNSAKLVALTDTAVAFTAGLMILPAVFSFNPNVNPAELSDSSVSLIFTFLPKIFLALQTSIGYFGASAVAAFFFLLVFFAAITSLVSIIEVPVSYLVTEKKHSRKKALSILMILGGVLTVFAMVSFGMVSFFTEFTTYAGGSRSFFDVVYDIFYDTILPLNGFLLCMFVSYRWKKHNLSDELAIGNDNYKGSWVEKYVNFSLGTFIPFIVLCIFLNTVAQKFFAYNIFAS
;
A
#
# COMPACT_ATOMS: atom_id res chain seq x y z
N MET A 1 3.93 16.33 -30.92
CA MET A 1 3.94 17.33 -29.83
C MET A 1 4.02 16.59 -28.51
N SER A 2 5.10 16.76 -27.72
CA SER A 2 5.11 16.24 -26.35
C SER A 2 4.08 17.03 -25.55
N ALA A 3 3.04 16.37 -25.04
CA ALA A 3 2.11 17.01 -24.12
C ALA A 3 2.89 17.65 -22.97
N SER A 4 2.57 18.91 -22.60
CA SER A 4 3.15 19.55 -21.43
C SER A 4 2.85 18.68 -20.21
N ARG A 5 3.88 18.25 -19.46
CA ARG A 5 3.72 17.39 -18.29
C ARG A 5 2.94 18.16 -17.22
N GLU A 6 1.92 17.53 -16.66
CA GLU A 6 1.16 18.12 -15.54
C GLU A 6 2.04 18.20 -14.29
N HIS A 7 1.80 19.22 -13.48
CA HIS A 7 2.48 19.41 -12.19
C HIS A 7 1.45 19.49 -11.07
N PHE A 8 1.85 19.05 -9.87
CA PHE A 8 1.07 19.30 -8.66
C PHE A 8 0.92 20.81 -8.43
N SER A 9 -0.25 21.23 -7.96
CA SER A 9 -0.55 22.66 -7.76
C SER A 9 0.22 23.28 -6.59
N SER A 10 0.65 22.46 -5.63
CA SER A 10 1.34 22.92 -4.42
C SER A 10 2.15 21.80 -3.76
N LYS A 11 3.11 22.17 -2.90
CA LYS A 11 3.84 21.23 -2.03
C LYS A 11 2.89 20.39 -1.17
N LEU A 12 1.88 21.01 -0.59
CA LEU A 12 0.86 20.32 0.20
C LEU A 12 0.04 19.33 -0.64
N GLY A 13 -0.27 19.71 -1.88
CA GLY A 13 -0.92 18.84 -2.86
C GLY A 13 -0.11 17.58 -3.16
N PHE A 14 1.20 17.72 -3.38
CA PHE A 14 2.10 16.58 -3.54
C PHE A 14 2.13 15.70 -2.29
N ILE A 15 2.33 16.29 -1.10
CA ILE A 15 2.42 15.53 0.16
C ILE A 15 1.13 14.75 0.41
N LEU A 16 -0.03 15.38 0.22
CA LEU A 16 -1.32 14.72 0.43
C LEU A 16 -1.60 13.65 -0.63
N ALA A 17 -1.19 13.87 -1.89
CA ALA A 17 -1.31 12.83 -2.92
C ALA A 17 -0.38 11.64 -2.66
N ALA A 18 0.88 11.88 -2.28
CA ALA A 18 1.82 10.83 -1.91
C ALA A 18 1.38 10.10 -0.63
N ALA A 19 0.89 10.83 0.38
CA ALA A 19 0.31 10.24 1.59
C ALA A 19 -0.98 9.48 1.28
N GLY A 20 -1.85 9.97 0.39
CA GLY A 20 -3.07 9.26 -0.03
C GLY A 20 -2.81 8.05 -0.94
N SER A 21 -1.61 7.97 -1.54
CA SER A 21 -1.13 6.74 -2.19
C SER A 21 -0.69 5.73 -1.14
N ALA A 22 0.10 6.17 -0.16
CA ALA A 22 0.64 5.34 0.92
C ALA A 22 -0.48 4.82 1.85
N VAL A 23 -1.33 5.73 2.32
CA VAL A 23 -2.48 5.46 3.17
C VAL A 23 -3.57 4.74 2.38
N GLY A 24 -3.73 3.46 2.64
CA GLY A 24 -4.75 2.64 2.01
C GLY A 24 -5.11 1.40 2.81
N ILE A 25 -5.47 0.34 2.10
CA ILE A 25 -5.80 -0.97 2.69
C ILE A 25 -4.61 -1.54 3.48
N GLY A 26 -3.38 -1.20 3.07
CA GLY A 26 -2.16 -1.55 3.81
C GLY A 26 -2.17 -1.06 5.26
N ASN A 27 -2.55 0.19 5.51
CA ASN A 27 -2.58 0.79 6.86
C ASN A 27 -3.78 0.31 7.64
N LEU A 28 -4.93 0.20 6.98
CA LEU A 28 -6.20 -0.11 7.64
C LEU A 28 -6.35 -1.60 7.95
N VAL A 29 -5.64 -2.48 7.23
CA VAL A 29 -5.79 -3.94 7.32
C VAL A 29 -4.45 -4.61 7.53
N GLY A 30 -3.53 -4.42 6.59
CA GLY A 30 -2.25 -5.09 6.58
C GLY A 30 -1.48 -4.82 7.87
N PHE A 31 -1.45 -3.58 8.31
CA PHE A 31 -0.71 -3.17 9.49
C PHE A 31 -1.27 -3.74 10.80
N PRO A 32 -2.57 -3.59 11.15
CA PRO A 32 -3.11 -4.21 12.36
C PRO A 32 -2.94 -5.73 12.39
N VAL A 33 -3.13 -6.40 11.24
CA VAL A 33 -2.94 -7.86 11.15
C VAL A 33 -1.48 -8.24 11.38
N ASN A 34 -0.56 -7.54 10.71
CA ASN A 34 0.86 -7.80 10.91
C ASN A 34 1.31 -7.49 12.34
N ALA A 35 0.79 -6.42 12.96
CA ALA A 35 1.01 -6.16 14.37
C ALA A 35 0.47 -7.31 15.25
N ALA A 36 -0.71 -7.84 14.95
CA ALA A 36 -1.27 -9.00 15.67
C ALA A 36 -0.37 -10.23 15.60
N LYS A 37 0.05 -10.59 14.40
CA LYS A 37 0.82 -11.82 14.14
C LYS A 37 2.24 -11.74 14.66
N ASN A 38 2.82 -10.54 14.65
CA ASN A 38 4.24 -10.35 14.89
C ASN A 38 4.55 -9.75 16.28
N GLY A 39 3.68 -9.97 17.27
CA GLY A 39 3.97 -9.63 18.66
C GLY A 39 3.65 -8.19 19.06
N GLY A 40 2.69 -7.55 18.41
CA GLY A 40 2.10 -6.27 18.82
C GLY A 40 3.14 -5.15 18.92
N GLY A 41 3.42 -4.69 20.15
CA GLY A 41 4.34 -3.58 20.39
C GLY A 41 5.77 -3.85 19.88
N ALA A 42 6.22 -5.11 19.84
CA ALA A 42 7.53 -5.46 19.30
C ALA A 42 7.60 -5.17 17.78
N PHE A 43 6.54 -5.56 17.05
CA PHE A 43 6.38 -5.24 15.64
C PHE A 43 6.32 -3.73 15.41
N LEU A 44 5.64 -2.96 16.27
CA LEU A 44 5.56 -1.50 16.15
C LEU A 44 6.92 -0.82 16.21
N ILE A 45 7.77 -1.22 17.16
CA ILE A 45 9.13 -0.69 17.29
C ILE A 45 9.94 -1.02 16.04
N MET A 46 9.91 -2.28 15.59
CA MET A 46 10.64 -2.69 14.38
C MET A 46 10.15 -1.96 13.13
N TYR A 47 8.83 -1.85 12.96
CA TYR A 47 8.23 -1.10 11.85
C TYR A 47 8.67 0.36 11.87
N ALA A 48 8.58 1.05 13.01
CA ALA A 48 9.00 2.45 13.13
C ALA A 48 10.49 2.62 12.80
N LEU A 49 11.36 1.74 13.31
CA LEU A 49 12.78 1.76 12.99
C LEU A 49 13.01 1.57 11.49
N PHE A 50 12.31 0.64 10.84
CA PHE A 50 12.42 0.44 9.40
C PHE A 50 11.91 1.62 8.58
N VAL A 51 10.80 2.23 8.99
CA VAL A 51 10.27 3.44 8.34
C VAL A 51 11.34 4.54 8.34
N PHE A 52 11.94 4.83 9.51
CA PHE A 52 12.92 5.92 9.62
C PHE A 52 14.28 5.58 9.03
N LEU A 53 14.77 4.36 9.27
CA LEU A 53 16.15 4.01 8.93
C LEU A 53 16.30 3.52 7.49
N ILE A 54 15.29 2.88 6.92
CA ILE A 54 15.38 2.21 5.61
C ILE A 54 14.44 2.87 4.60
N CYS A 55 13.14 2.92 4.92
CA CYS A 55 12.13 3.35 3.98
C CYS A 55 12.23 4.85 3.64
N LEU A 56 12.53 5.71 4.62
CA LEU A 56 12.66 7.14 4.38
C LEU A 56 13.82 7.48 3.41
N PRO A 57 15.06 6.95 3.55
CA PRO A 57 16.10 7.13 2.52
C PRO A 57 15.70 6.63 1.14
N VAL A 58 15.04 5.47 1.06
CA VAL A 58 14.55 4.88 -0.22
C VAL A 58 13.49 5.78 -0.85
N MET A 59 12.56 6.28 -0.05
CA MET A 59 11.52 7.24 -0.46
C MET A 59 12.13 8.52 -1.06
N ILE A 60 13.12 9.10 -0.36
CA ILE A 60 13.85 10.28 -0.80
C ILE A 60 14.53 10.01 -2.16
N ALA A 61 15.12 8.82 -2.31
CA ALA A 61 15.78 8.42 -3.55
C ALA A 61 14.80 8.28 -4.73
N GLU A 62 13.63 7.65 -4.54
CA GLU A 62 12.60 7.54 -5.59
C GLU A 62 12.11 8.91 -6.04
N MET A 63 11.77 9.79 -5.07
CA MET A 63 11.30 11.14 -5.36
C MET A 63 12.36 11.95 -6.12
N ALA A 64 13.64 11.83 -5.74
CA ALA A 64 14.75 12.53 -6.40
C ALA A 64 14.99 12.05 -7.83
N VAL A 65 14.97 10.73 -8.07
CA VAL A 65 15.08 10.15 -9.42
C VAL A 65 13.94 10.64 -10.31
N GLY A 66 12.72 10.66 -9.78
CA GLY A 66 11.54 11.19 -10.45
C GLY A 66 11.69 12.65 -10.82
N ARG A 67 11.97 13.52 -9.83
CA ARG A 67 12.08 14.97 -10.02
C ARG A 67 13.21 15.32 -11.00
N LYS A 68 14.38 14.69 -10.87
CA LYS A 68 15.54 14.93 -11.75
C LYS A 68 15.22 14.66 -13.22
N THR A 69 14.51 13.57 -13.48
CA THR A 69 14.31 13.09 -14.85
C THR A 69 13.03 13.59 -15.48
N GLN A 70 12.05 14.01 -14.65
CA GLN A 70 10.69 14.30 -15.09
C GLN A 70 10.14 13.14 -15.93
N LYS A 71 10.41 11.90 -15.50
CA LYS A 71 10.02 10.64 -16.15
C LYS A 71 9.61 9.59 -15.12
N GLU A 72 8.80 8.65 -15.57
CA GLU A 72 8.44 7.40 -14.90
C GLU A 72 9.63 6.40 -14.86
N PRO A 73 9.54 5.27 -14.12
CA PRO A 73 10.69 4.41 -13.81
C PRO A 73 11.55 3.99 -15.01
N VAL A 74 10.94 3.54 -16.11
CA VAL A 74 11.69 3.11 -17.32
C VAL A 74 12.45 4.28 -17.94
N GLY A 75 11.77 5.40 -18.21
CA GLY A 75 12.37 6.57 -18.80
C GLY A 75 13.43 7.21 -17.88
N ALA A 76 13.19 7.21 -16.57
CA ALA A 76 14.10 7.74 -15.57
C ALA A 76 15.40 6.94 -15.51
N TYR A 77 15.29 5.60 -15.45
CA TYR A 77 16.46 4.72 -15.38
C TYR A 77 17.26 4.78 -16.67
N LYS A 78 16.62 4.83 -17.85
CA LYS A 78 17.32 5.02 -19.13
C LYS A 78 18.03 6.38 -19.19
N ALA A 79 17.39 7.45 -18.74
CA ALA A 79 17.96 8.80 -18.80
C ALA A 79 19.23 8.93 -17.94
N LEU A 80 19.17 8.49 -16.68
CA LEU A 80 20.30 8.61 -15.75
C LEU A 80 21.37 7.53 -15.94
N SER A 81 21.08 6.48 -16.73
CA SER A 81 22.05 5.45 -17.09
C SER A 81 22.64 5.59 -18.48
N GLY A 82 22.36 6.67 -19.23
CA GLY A 82 22.86 6.81 -20.59
C GLY A 82 22.35 5.71 -21.55
N GLY A 83 21.11 5.25 -21.36
CA GLY A 83 20.46 4.27 -22.25
C GLY A 83 20.83 2.80 -22.00
N SER A 84 21.34 2.45 -20.81
CA SER A 84 21.70 1.06 -20.49
C SER A 84 20.49 0.12 -20.56
N ARG A 85 20.63 -0.98 -21.31
CA ARG A 85 19.56 -2.00 -21.45
C ARG A 85 19.22 -2.67 -20.13
N GLY A 86 20.22 -2.99 -19.29
CA GLY A 86 20.00 -3.65 -17.99
C GLY A 86 19.16 -2.79 -17.04
N TRP A 87 19.48 -1.50 -16.92
CA TRP A 87 18.69 -0.56 -16.11
C TRP A 87 17.32 -0.26 -16.73
N GLY A 88 17.19 -0.35 -18.06
CA GLY A 88 15.89 -0.32 -18.72
C GLY A 88 14.97 -1.47 -18.28
N ILE A 89 15.50 -2.68 -18.10
CA ILE A 89 14.75 -3.85 -17.59
C ILE A 89 14.37 -3.65 -16.13
N ALA A 90 15.28 -3.14 -15.28
CA ALA A 90 14.94 -2.80 -13.90
C ALA A 90 13.79 -1.78 -13.82
N GLY A 91 13.77 -0.79 -14.72
CA GLY A 91 12.65 0.14 -14.84
C GLY A 91 11.34 -0.54 -15.26
N ILE A 92 11.39 -1.61 -16.07
CA ILE A 92 10.20 -2.38 -16.46
C ILE A 92 9.60 -3.09 -15.26
N PHE A 93 10.42 -3.64 -14.35
CA PHE A 93 9.90 -4.18 -13.09
C PHE A 93 9.17 -3.10 -12.28
N GLY A 94 9.70 -1.87 -12.25
CA GLY A 94 9.03 -0.71 -11.65
C GLY A 94 7.70 -0.30 -12.31
N VAL A 95 7.34 -0.86 -13.47
CA VAL A 95 6.05 -0.66 -14.15
C VAL A 95 5.16 -1.89 -14.05
N LEU A 96 5.73 -3.09 -14.17
CA LEU A 96 5.00 -4.35 -14.10
C LEU A 96 4.51 -4.64 -12.68
N THR A 97 5.34 -4.38 -11.67
CA THR A 97 4.99 -4.59 -10.25
C THR A 97 3.73 -3.83 -9.86
N PRO A 98 3.62 -2.49 -9.99
CA PRO A 98 2.39 -1.79 -9.66
C PRO A 98 1.20 -2.26 -10.51
N PHE A 99 1.40 -2.57 -11.80
CA PHE A 99 0.30 -3.10 -12.64
C PHE A 99 -0.29 -4.41 -12.08
N MET A 100 0.57 -5.34 -11.64
CA MET A 100 0.12 -6.60 -11.05
C MET A 100 -0.43 -6.42 -9.64
N ILE A 101 0.10 -5.46 -8.87
CA ILE A 101 -0.47 -5.09 -7.56
C ILE A 101 -1.88 -4.50 -7.73
N ALA A 102 -2.12 -3.70 -8.78
CA ALA A 102 -3.44 -3.16 -9.09
C ALA A 102 -4.48 -4.26 -9.31
N VAL A 103 -4.10 -5.43 -9.85
CA VAL A 103 -5.02 -6.56 -10.09
C VAL A 103 -5.67 -7.03 -8.79
N PHE A 104 -4.87 -7.37 -7.77
CA PHE A 104 -5.43 -7.86 -6.52
C PHE A 104 -6.03 -6.70 -5.69
N TYR A 105 -5.42 -5.51 -5.75
CA TYR A 105 -5.93 -4.34 -5.02
C TYR A 105 -7.31 -3.89 -5.54
N MET A 106 -7.56 -4.07 -6.84
CA MET A 106 -8.88 -3.89 -7.46
C MET A 106 -9.93 -4.84 -6.86
N VAL A 107 -9.59 -6.11 -6.63
CA VAL A 107 -10.51 -7.07 -5.96
C VAL A 107 -10.94 -6.53 -4.59
N LEU A 108 -10.01 -6.02 -3.79
CA LEU A 108 -10.30 -5.50 -2.46
C LEU A 108 -11.15 -4.21 -2.51
N THR A 109 -10.86 -3.36 -3.50
CA THR A 109 -11.62 -2.13 -3.73
C THR A 109 -13.07 -2.43 -4.13
N VAL A 110 -13.29 -3.49 -4.92
CA VAL A 110 -14.64 -3.98 -5.28
C VAL A 110 -15.37 -4.52 -4.06
N TRP A 111 -14.68 -5.24 -3.17
CA TRP A 111 -15.28 -5.70 -1.92
C TRP A 111 -15.71 -4.54 -1.03
N LEU A 112 -14.87 -3.51 -0.87
CA LEU A 112 -15.22 -2.29 -0.12
C LEU A 112 -16.45 -1.59 -0.70
N PHE A 113 -16.54 -1.49 -2.02
CA PHE A 113 -17.71 -0.92 -2.69
C PHE A 113 -18.99 -1.71 -2.40
N GLY A 114 -18.92 -3.05 -2.46
CA GLY A 114 -20.08 -3.88 -2.13
C GLY A 114 -20.47 -3.83 -0.65
N TYR A 115 -19.50 -3.77 0.26
CA TYR A 115 -19.77 -3.57 1.69
C TYR A 115 -20.46 -2.23 1.96
N LEU A 116 -20.01 -1.16 1.30
CA LEU A 116 -20.68 0.14 1.34
C LEU A 116 -22.13 0.03 0.84
N ALA A 117 -22.35 -0.60 -0.32
CA ALA A 117 -23.68 -0.75 -0.91
C ALA A 117 -24.64 -1.56 -0.03
N LEU A 118 -24.17 -2.69 0.52
CA LEU A 118 -24.94 -3.55 1.42
C LEU A 118 -25.23 -2.87 2.77
N THR A 119 -24.29 -2.08 3.28
CA THR A 119 -24.52 -1.31 4.50
C THR A 119 -25.58 -0.23 4.26
N LEU A 120 -25.52 0.47 3.13
CA LEU A 120 -26.52 1.48 2.75
C LEU A 120 -27.92 0.89 2.50
N SER A 121 -28.00 -0.38 2.09
CA SER A 121 -29.26 -1.10 1.94
C SER A 121 -29.79 -1.73 3.24
N GLY A 122 -29.14 -1.46 4.38
CA GLY A 122 -29.57 -1.93 5.70
C GLY A 122 -29.19 -3.37 6.00
N GLN A 123 -28.19 -3.94 5.32
CA GLN A 123 -27.74 -5.33 5.52
C GLN A 123 -26.49 -5.43 6.41
N LEU A 124 -26.35 -4.55 7.42
CA LEU A 124 -25.21 -4.60 8.33
C LEU A 124 -25.18 -5.91 9.14
N ASP A 125 -26.33 -6.43 9.57
CA ASP A 125 -26.43 -7.72 10.26
C ASP A 125 -25.92 -8.88 9.41
N TYR A 126 -26.25 -8.88 8.11
CA TYR A 126 -25.79 -9.87 7.15
C TYR A 126 -24.26 -9.84 7.04
N LEU A 127 -23.67 -8.65 6.88
CA LEU A 127 -22.23 -8.46 6.79
C LEU A 127 -21.51 -8.84 8.09
N ALA A 128 -22.14 -8.63 9.25
CA ALA A 128 -21.60 -9.00 10.57
C ALA A 128 -21.74 -10.50 10.89
N SER A 129 -22.53 -11.23 10.11
CA SER A 129 -22.72 -12.67 10.30
C SER A 129 -21.46 -13.47 9.97
N GLY A 130 -21.34 -14.68 10.55
CA GLY A 130 -20.19 -15.57 10.31
C GLY A 130 -20.05 -16.07 8.87
N LYS A 131 -21.12 -16.01 8.06
CA LYS A 131 -21.14 -16.46 6.65
C LYS A 131 -21.18 -15.32 5.63
N GLY A 132 -21.50 -14.11 6.07
CA GLY A 132 -21.74 -12.96 5.18
C GLY A 132 -20.57 -12.68 4.25
N PHE A 133 -19.32 -12.72 4.74
CA PHE A 133 -18.16 -12.53 3.89
C PHE A 133 -18.00 -13.64 2.84
N SER A 134 -18.06 -14.92 3.23
CA SER A 134 -17.88 -16.04 2.29
C SER A 134 -18.94 -16.10 1.20
N GLU A 135 -20.19 -15.75 1.53
CA GLU A 135 -21.29 -15.66 0.56
C GLU A 135 -21.12 -14.45 -0.36
N PHE A 136 -20.74 -13.30 0.20
CA PHE A 136 -20.50 -12.07 -0.56
C PHE A 136 -19.39 -12.25 -1.60
N ILE A 137 -18.25 -12.83 -1.24
CA ILE A 137 -17.11 -12.99 -2.16
C ILE A 137 -17.38 -13.99 -3.30
N ASN A 138 -18.45 -14.78 -3.20
CA ASN A 138 -18.90 -15.71 -4.23
C ASN A 138 -20.15 -15.21 -4.98
N SER A 139 -20.58 -13.97 -4.74
CA SER A 139 -21.76 -13.38 -5.37
C SER A 139 -21.48 -12.85 -6.77
N SER A 140 -22.45 -13.01 -7.68
CA SER A 140 -22.40 -12.43 -9.03
C SER A 140 -22.44 -10.89 -9.04
N TYR A 141 -22.88 -10.28 -7.94
CA TYR A 141 -22.89 -8.82 -7.77
C TYR A 141 -21.47 -8.21 -7.92
N LEU A 142 -20.43 -8.96 -7.57
CA LEU A 142 -19.05 -8.47 -7.65
C LEU A 142 -18.63 -8.04 -9.05
N PHE A 143 -19.13 -8.69 -10.10
CA PHE A 143 -18.81 -8.30 -11.47
C PHE A 143 -19.42 -6.95 -11.86
N VAL A 144 -20.63 -6.66 -11.38
CA VAL A 144 -21.28 -5.36 -11.59
C VAL A 144 -20.55 -4.27 -10.78
N ALA A 145 -20.24 -4.56 -9.52
CA ALA A 145 -19.43 -3.68 -8.67
C ALA A 145 -18.06 -3.40 -9.29
N MET A 146 -17.41 -4.40 -9.87
CA MET A 146 -16.14 -4.25 -10.56
C MET A 146 -16.21 -3.27 -11.74
N VAL A 147 -17.24 -3.37 -12.58
CA VAL A 147 -17.45 -2.42 -13.68
C VAL A 147 -17.67 -1.00 -13.16
N ALA A 148 -18.45 -0.84 -12.09
CA ALA A 148 -18.69 0.46 -11.47
C ALA A 148 -17.39 1.08 -10.92
N VAL A 149 -16.62 0.31 -10.15
CA VAL A 149 -15.32 0.74 -9.59
C VAL A 149 -14.34 1.08 -10.71
N ALA A 150 -14.27 0.26 -11.77
CA ALA A 150 -13.42 0.50 -12.93
C ALA A 150 -13.77 1.82 -13.63
N ALA A 151 -15.07 2.13 -13.75
CA ALA A 151 -15.53 3.39 -14.32
C ALA A 151 -15.13 4.60 -13.46
N ILE A 152 -15.24 4.51 -12.13
CA ILE A 152 -14.81 5.56 -11.19
C ILE A 152 -13.30 5.82 -11.32
N ILE A 153 -12.49 4.78 -11.32
CA ILE A 153 -11.03 4.89 -11.47
C ILE A 153 -10.66 5.52 -12.81
N ASN A 154 -11.27 5.05 -13.90
CA ASN A 154 -11.03 5.60 -15.23
C ASN A 154 -11.44 7.07 -15.31
N PHE A 155 -12.56 7.47 -14.67
CA PHE A 155 -12.99 8.86 -14.60
C PHE A 155 -11.94 9.76 -13.92
N ILE A 156 -11.40 9.33 -12.77
CA ILE A 156 -10.36 10.07 -12.03
C ILE A 156 -9.07 10.16 -12.85
N LEU A 157 -8.64 9.04 -13.46
CA LEU A 157 -7.40 9.00 -14.25
C LEU A 157 -7.49 9.81 -15.55
N VAL A 158 -8.67 9.92 -16.17
CA VAL A 158 -8.89 10.80 -17.33
C VAL A 158 -8.79 12.27 -16.94
N ALA A 159 -9.23 12.65 -15.73
CA ALA A 159 -9.14 14.02 -15.22
C ALA A 159 -7.69 14.48 -14.92
N GLY A 160 -6.75 13.55 -14.82
CA GLY A 160 -5.32 13.85 -14.64
C GLY A 160 -4.91 14.04 -13.18
N VAL A 161 -3.66 14.44 -12.98
CA VAL A 161 -3.00 14.48 -11.65
C VAL A 161 -3.57 15.60 -10.80
N LYS A 162 -3.69 16.81 -11.37
CA LYS A 162 -4.13 18.00 -10.63
C LYS A 162 -5.63 18.00 -10.35
N GLU A 163 -6.45 17.78 -11.38
CA GLU A 163 -7.91 17.90 -11.26
C GLU A 163 -8.57 16.63 -10.71
N GLY A 164 -7.91 15.46 -10.80
CA GLY A 164 -8.37 14.20 -10.22
C GLY A 164 -7.67 13.87 -8.90
N ILE A 165 -6.44 13.39 -8.98
CA ILE A 165 -5.69 12.78 -7.86
C ILE A 165 -5.54 13.75 -6.68
N GLU A 166 -5.02 14.96 -6.95
CA GLU A 166 -4.70 15.92 -5.90
C GLU A 166 -5.95 16.42 -5.16
N LYS A 167 -7.05 16.69 -5.87
CA LYS A 167 -8.31 17.15 -5.25
C LYS A 167 -8.93 16.08 -4.36
N ALA A 168 -8.95 14.83 -4.83
CA ALA A 168 -9.48 13.71 -4.06
C ALA A 168 -8.69 13.55 -2.74
N ALA A 169 -7.36 13.50 -2.82
CA ALA A 169 -6.50 13.30 -1.66
C ALA A 169 -6.63 14.42 -0.60
N LYS A 170 -6.78 15.68 -1.03
CA LYS A 170 -6.91 16.83 -0.11
C LYS A 170 -8.12 16.78 0.82
N ILE A 171 -9.21 16.18 0.36
CA ILE A 171 -10.47 16.11 1.12
C ILE A 171 -10.57 14.80 1.89
N LEU A 172 -10.28 13.69 1.21
CA LEU A 172 -10.57 12.35 1.70
C LEU A 172 -9.59 11.89 2.78
N MET A 173 -8.31 12.25 2.66
CA MET A 173 -7.28 11.79 3.60
C MET A 173 -7.46 12.38 5.01
N PRO A 174 -7.67 13.71 5.18
CA PRO A 174 -8.01 14.27 6.50
C PRO A 174 -9.32 13.73 7.07
N ALA A 175 -10.35 13.57 6.23
CA ALA A 175 -11.66 13.04 6.66
C ALA A 175 -11.54 11.61 7.20
N LEU A 176 -10.79 10.74 6.51
CA LEU A 176 -10.48 9.39 6.97
C LEU A 176 -9.76 9.42 8.32
N PHE A 177 -8.73 10.26 8.46
CA PHE A 177 -7.96 10.32 9.71
C PHE A 177 -8.82 10.76 10.91
N VAL A 178 -9.66 11.79 10.73
CA VAL A 178 -10.60 12.23 11.76
C VAL A 178 -11.59 11.12 12.12
N MET A 179 -12.12 10.41 11.13
CA MET A 179 -13.02 9.27 11.37
C MET A 179 -12.33 8.16 12.18
N LEU A 180 -11.08 7.82 11.86
CA LEU A 180 -10.31 6.83 12.61
C LEU A 180 -10.14 7.24 14.07
N LEU A 181 -9.86 8.51 14.35
CA LEU A 181 -9.76 9.00 15.74
C LEU A 181 -11.08 8.84 16.50
N ILE A 182 -12.21 9.20 15.88
CA ILE A 182 -13.54 9.02 16.48
C ILE A 182 -13.79 7.53 16.78
N MET A 183 -13.46 6.65 15.83
CA MET A 183 -13.62 5.20 16.01
C MET A 183 -12.71 4.63 17.09
N VAL A 184 -11.47 5.12 17.22
CA VAL A 184 -10.58 4.74 18.32
C VAL A 184 -11.21 5.12 19.66
N VAL A 185 -11.71 6.35 19.81
CA VAL A 185 -12.36 6.78 21.07
C VAL A 185 -13.53 5.86 21.44
N TYR A 186 -14.36 5.49 20.46
CA TYR A 186 -15.45 4.55 20.69
C TYR A 186 -14.96 3.14 21.05
N VAL A 187 -14.01 2.59 20.30
CA VAL A 187 -13.50 1.24 20.57
C VAL A 187 -12.88 1.16 21.98
N LEU A 188 -12.21 2.21 22.43
CA LEU A 188 -11.64 2.28 23.77
C LEU A 188 -12.69 2.31 24.90
N SER A 189 -13.95 2.64 24.60
CA SER A 189 -15.05 2.53 25.56
C SER A 189 -15.69 1.14 25.61
N LEU A 190 -15.29 0.21 24.73
CA LEU A 190 -15.82 -1.15 24.74
C LEU A 190 -15.20 -1.97 25.88
N ASP A 191 -15.98 -2.94 26.36
CA ASP A 191 -15.52 -3.88 27.38
C ASP A 191 -14.28 -4.64 26.92
N ASN A 192 -13.31 -4.84 27.81
CA ASN A 192 -12.05 -5.54 27.55
C ASN A 192 -11.12 -4.92 26.48
N ALA A 193 -11.45 -3.74 25.92
CA ALA A 193 -10.61 -3.09 24.89
C ALA A 193 -9.16 -2.83 25.34
N MET A 194 -8.96 -2.54 26.63
CA MET A 194 -7.63 -2.28 27.20
C MET A 194 -6.68 -3.48 27.13
N ALA A 195 -7.19 -4.72 27.05
CA ALA A 195 -6.35 -5.88 26.80
C ALA A 195 -5.70 -5.81 25.41
N GLY A 196 -6.48 -5.43 24.39
CA GLY A 196 -5.96 -5.24 23.03
C GLY A 196 -5.04 -4.01 22.91
N VAL A 197 -5.27 -2.95 23.69
CA VAL A 197 -4.33 -1.80 23.76
C VAL A 197 -2.99 -2.22 24.34
N LYS A 198 -3.00 -2.96 25.46
CA LYS A 198 -1.78 -3.48 26.09
C LYS A 198 -1.02 -4.38 25.13
N PHE A 199 -1.72 -5.30 24.47
CA PHE A 199 -1.14 -6.16 23.45
C PHE A 199 -0.52 -5.36 22.29
N PHE A 200 -1.19 -4.30 21.82
CA PHE A 200 -0.70 -3.51 20.70
C PHE A 200 0.50 -2.64 21.04
N ILE A 201 0.53 -2.00 22.22
CA ILE A 201 1.55 -0.99 22.56
C ILE A 201 2.72 -1.57 23.36
N ILE A 202 2.48 -2.55 24.24
CA ILE A 202 3.52 -3.07 25.12
C ILE A 202 4.39 -4.04 24.31
N PRO A 203 5.70 -3.76 24.14
CA PRO A 203 6.57 -4.61 23.36
C PRO A 203 6.92 -5.88 24.12
N ASP A 204 6.71 -7.01 23.47
CA ASP A 204 7.19 -8.32 23.90
C ASP A 204 8.46 -8.65 23.12
N PHE A 205 9.63 -8.30 23.69
CA PHE A 205 10.92 -8.41 22.99
C PHE A 205 11.30 -9.86 22.67
N ASP A 206 10.76 -10.84 23.40
CA ASP A 206 10.99 -12.26 23.14
C ASP A 206 10.35 -12.71 21.82
N LYS A 207 9.38 -11.93 21.30
CA LYS A 207 8.75 -12.17 19.99
C LYS A 207 9.50 -11.56 18.81
N ILE A 208 10.61 -10.83 19.02
CA ILE A 208 11.43 -10.31 17.92
C ILE A 208 12.21 -11.48 17.29
N THR A 209 11.55 -12.15 16.35
CA THR A 209 12.13 -13.23 15.54
C THR A 209 12.50 -12.70 14.16
N PRO A 210 13.35 -13.43 13.39
CA PRO A 210 13.61 -13.09 11.99
C PRO A 210 12.33 -12.97 11.15
N THR A 211 11.29 -13.73 11.47
CA THR A 211 9.98 -13.63 10.81
C THR A 211 9.30 -12.29 11.08
N VAL A 212 9.30 -11.82 12.33
CA VAL A 212 8.76 -10.49 12.71
C VAL A 212 9.53 -9.35 12.04
N ILE A 213 10.86 -9.46 11.99
CA ILE A 213 11.74 -8.49 11.33
C ILE A 213 11.40 -8.40 9.83
N ASN A 214 11.28 -9.54 9.14
CA ASN A 214 10.91 -9.57 7.72
C ASN A 214 9.49 -9.01 7.51
N GLY A 215 8.51 -9.43 8.31
CA GLY A 215 7.13 -8.96 8.22
C GLY A 215 6.98 -7.45 8.41
N ALA A 216 7.65 -6.88 9.41
CA ALA A 216 7.66 -5.44 9.68
C ALA A 216 8.26 -4.64 8.53
N LEU A 217 9.34 -5.13 7.93
CA LEU A 217 10.01 -4.45 6.83
C LEU A 217 9.21 -4.53 5.52
N SER A 218 8.67 -5.70 5.18
CA SER A 218 7.78 -5.86 4.02
C SER A 218 6.54 -4.97 4.15
N GLN A 219 5.92 -4.94 5.34
CA GLN A 219 4.80 -4.04 5.62
C GLN A 219 5.20 -2.57 5.48
N ALA A 220 6.39 -2.16 5.95
CA ALA A 220 6.86 -0.78 5.83
C ALA A 220 7.09 -0.37 4.36
N PHE A 221 7.67 -1.25 3.54
CA PHE A 221 7.83 -1.00 2.10
C PHE A 221 6.48 -0.85 1.39
N PHE A 222 5.53 -1.73 1.67
CA PHE A 222 4.21 -1.66 1.07
C PHE A 222 3.43 -0.42 1.49
N SER A 223 3.36 -0.16 2.81
CA SER A 223 2.67 0.99 3.41
C SER A 223 3.12 2.29 2.75
N LEU A 224 4.43 2.45 2.56
CA LEU A 224 5.00 3.67 1.97
C LEU A 224 5.06 3.66 0.44
N SER A 225 4.44 2.68 -0.23
CA SER A 225 4.41 2.54 -1.70
C SER A 225 5.82 2.45 -2.34
N LEU A 226 6.80 1.92 -1.62
CA LEU A 226 8.21 1.91 -2.04
C LEU A 226 8.52 0.74 -2.97
N GLY A 227 9.34 0.99 -4.00
CA GLY A 227 9.72 -0.04 -4.97
C GLY A 227 8.62 -0.30 -6.02
N MET A 228 7.53 0.45 -5.98
CA MET A 228 6.45 0.40 -6.99
C MET A 228 6.64 1.41 -8.11
N GLY A 229 7.65 2.27 -8.05
CA GLY A 229 7.83 3.35 -9.03
C GLY A 229 6.78 4.46 -8.96
N ILE A 230 5.84 4.39 -8.00
CA ILE A 230 4.83 5.43 -7.76
C ILE A 230 5.52 6.73 -7.39
N LEU A 231 6.46 6.72 -6.44
CA LEU A 231 7.13 7.94 -6.01
C LEU A 231 8.14 8.48 -7.01
N ILE A 232 8.68 7.64 -7.90
CA ILE A 232 9.41 8.12 -9.09
C ILE A 232 8.44 8.86 -10.01
N THR A 233 7.27 8.28 -10.27
CA THR A 233 6.25 8.89 -11.13
C THR A 233 5.69 10.17 -10.52
N TYR A 234 5.38 10.20 -9.23
CA TYR A 234 4.88 11.39 -8.56
C TYR A 234 5.98 12.44 -8.39
N GLY A 235 7.21 12.01 -8.09
CA GLY A 235 8.40 12.84 -8.09
C GLY A 235 8.59 13.61 -9.40
N SER A 236 8.27 12.96 -10.52
CA SER A 236 8.34 13.56 -11.85
C SER A 236 7.33 14.67 -12.12
N TYR A 237 6.36 14.90 -11.23
CA TYR A 237 5.40 16.00 -11.31
C TYR A 237 5.72 17.13 -10.32
N ILE A 238 6.76 16.98 -9.50
CA ILE A 238 7.21 17.99 -8.53
C ILE A 238 8.07 19.05 -9.22
N ASN A 239 7.96 20.30 -8.75
CA ASN A 239 8.81 21.40 -9.18
C ASN A 239 10.13 21.49 -8.38
N ASN A 240 11.12 22.19 -8.94
CA ASN A 240 12.44 22.36 -8.29
C ASN A 240 12.40 23.22 -7.02
N LYS A 241 11.28 23.87 -6.68
CA LYS A 241 11.15 24.66 -5.44
C LYS A 241 10.79 23.80 -4.23
N THR A 242 10.41 22.54 -4.44
CA THR A 242 9.90 21.68 -3.38
C THR A 242 11.03 20.93 -2.68
N ASP A 243 11.19 21.12 -1.38
CA ASP A 243 12.06 20.31 -0.53
C ASP A 243 11.59 18.84 -0.48
N ILE A 244 12.29 17.95 -1.19
CA ILE A 244 11.99 16.51 -1.23
C ILE A 244 12.15 15.87 0.15
N VAL A 245 13.21 16.21 0.87
CA VAL A 245 13.55 15.54 2.14
C VAL A 245 12.46 15.78 3.17
N ASN A 246 12.03 17.03 3.34
CA ASN A 246 10.95 17.35 4.25
C ASN A 246 9.61 16.77 3.78
N SER A 247 9.36 16.77 2.47
CA SER A 247 8.12 16.17 1.93
C SER A 247 8.07 14.67 2.20
N ALA A 248 9.17 13.94 2.00
CA ALA A 248 9.27 12.51 2.32
C ALA A 248 9.05 12.23 3.81
N LYS A 249 9.63 13.05 4.71
CA LYS A 249 9.39 12.94 6.16
C LYS A 249 7.92 13.09 6.52
N LEU A 250 7.23 14.07 5.93
CA LEU A 250 5.81 14.31 6.20
C LEU A 250 4.92 13.19 5.66
N VAL A 251 5.24 12.64 4.48
CA VAL A 251 4.54 11.48 3.93
C VAL A 251 4.70 10.27 4.85
N ALA A 252 5.94 9.94 5.24
CA ALA A 252 6.21 8.80 6.12
C ALA A 252 5.56 8.93 7.51
N LEU A 253 5.58 10.13 8.08
CA LEU A 253 4.92 10.41 9.36
C LEU A 253 3.40 10.26 9.26
N THR A 254 2.80 10.79 8.19
CA THR A 254 1.34 10.69 7.97
C THR A 254 0.91 9.24 7.80
N ASP A 255 1.63 8.48 6.97
CA ASP A 255 1.39 7.05 6.75
C ASP A 255 1.46 6.25 8.06
N THR A 256 2.53 6.45 8.82
CA THR A 256 2.74 5.77 10.10
C THR A 256 1.69 6.16 11.13
N ALA A 257 1.29 7.43 11.19
CA ALA A 257 0.24 7.89 12.11
C ALA A 257 -1.11 7.25 11.80
N VAL A 258 -1.48 7.14 10.52
CA VAL A 258 -2.71 6.46 10.11
C VAL A 258 -2.64 4.96 10.42
N ALA A 259 -1.52 4.30 10.12
CA ALA A 259 -1.31 2.89 10.42
C ALA A 259 -1.43 2.59 11.93
N PHE A 260 -0.76 3.40 12.76
CA PHE A 260 -0.83 3.28 14.22
C PHE A 260 -2.26 3.50 14.74
N THR A 261 -2.96 4.51 14.23
CA THR A 261 -4.35 4.81 14.62
C THR A 261 -5.29 3.68 14.21
N ALA A 262 -5.11 3.11 13.01
CA ALA A 262 -5.87 1.94 12.58
C ALA A 262 -5.58 0.70 13.44
N GLY A 263 -4.33 0.49 13.86
CA GLY A 263 -3.95 -0.55 14.81
C GLY A 263 -4.66 -0.40 16.16
N LEU A 264 -4.71 0.83 16.69
CA LEU A 264 -5.46 1.18 17.90
C LEU A 264 -6.98 1.05 17.76
N MET A 265 -7.51 1.11 16.54
CA MET A 265 -8.92 0.88 16.29
C MET A 265 -9.22 -0.62 16.23
N ILE A 266 -8.42 -1.39 15.48
CA ILE A 266 -8.72 -2.79 15.17
C ILE A 266 -8.40 -3.71 16.35
N LEU A 267 -7.21 -3.63 16.95
CA LEU A 267 -6.78 -4.62 17.94
C LEU A 267 -7.58 -4.55 19.25
N PRO A 268 -7.82 -3.38 19.86
CA PRO A 268 -8.71 -3.28 21.01
C PRO A 268 -10.12 -3.80 20.71
N ALA A 269 -10.66 -3.56 19.51
CA ALA A 269 -11.96 -4.10 19.12
C ALA A 269 -11.95 -5.64 19.00
N VAL A 270 -10.90 -6.22 18.41
CA VAL A 270 -10.75 -7.68 18.29
C VAL A 270 -10.77 -8.35 19.67
N PHE A 271 -10.04 -7.80 20.65
CA PHE A 271 -10.03 -8.33 22.02
C PHE A 271 -11.33 -8.07 22.80
N SER A 272 -12.09 -7.03 22.43
CA SER A 272 -13.41 -6.78 23.00
C SER A 272 -14.44 -7.80 22.52
N PHE A 273 -14.54 -8.03 21.20
CA PHE A 273 -15.52 -8.96 20.62
C PHE A 273 -15.15 -10.43 20.78
N ASN A 274 -13.86 -10.73 20.92
CA ASN A 274 -13.39 -12.08 21.16
C ASN A 274 -12.32 -12.07 22.26
N PRO A 275 -12.71 -12.04 23.55
CA PRO A 275 -11.78 -12.00 24.67
C PRO A 275 -10.82 -13.18 24.75
N ASN A 276 -11.22 -14.32 24.17
CA ASN A 276 -10.42 -15.55 24.12
C ASN A 276 -9.69 -15.71 22.78
N VAL A 277 -9.64 -14.67 21.94
CA VAL A 277 -8.93 -14.73 20.66
C VAL A 277 -7.45 -15.01 20.94
N ASN A 278 -6.95 -16.11 20.39
CA ASN A 278 -5.52 -16.33 20.31
C ASN A 278 -4.99 -15.45 19.16
N PRO A 279 -4.17 -14.43 19.43
CA PRO A 279 -3.67 -13.55 18.37
C PRO A 279 -2.83 -14.30 17.31
N ALA A 280 -2.28 -15.46 17.67
CA ALA A 280 -1.56 -16.35 16.75
C ALA A 280 -2.49 -17.14 15.81
N GLU A 281 -3.78 -17.23 16.12
CA GLU A 281 -4.80 -17.93 15.31
C GLU A 281 -5.63 -16.97 14.43
N LEU A 282 -5.35 -15.66 14.49
CA LEU A 282 -5.88 -14.71 13.51
C LEU A 282 -5.36 -15.14 12.12
N SER A 283 -6.26 -15.68 11.29
CA SER A 283 -5.92 -16.52 10.12
C SER A 283 -4.96 -15.89 9.10
N ASP A 284 -4.36 -16.73 8.26
CA ASP A 284 -3.44 -16.36 7.18
C ASP A 284 -4.02 -15.42 6.12
N SER A 285 -5.35 -15.32 5.98
CA SER A 285 -5.97 -14.38 5.05
C SER A 285 -6.22 -13.01 5.70
N SER A 286 -5.12 -12.29 5.95
CA SER A 286 -5.09 -10.91 6.50
C SER A 286 -6.13 -9.97 5.89
N VAL A 287 -6.43 -10.16 4.61
CA VAL A 287 -7.39 -9.39 3.83
C VAL A 287 -8.86 -9.63 4.26
N SER A 288 -9.23 -10.85 4.65
CA SER A 288 -10.61 -11.19 5.04
C SER A 288 -11.00 -10.63 6.41
N LEU A 289 -10.01 -10.29 7.24
CA LEU A 289 -10.22 -9.83 8.61
C LEU A 289 -11.05 -8.53 8.64
N ILE A 290 -10.78 -7.58 7.75
CA ILE A 290 -11.55 -6.33 7.71
C ILE A 290 -13.03 -6.60 7.43
N PHE A 291 -13.31 -7.51 6.51
CA PHE A 291 -14.65 -7.75 6.01
C PHE A 291 -15.47 -8.64 6.96
N THR A 292 -14.81 -9.35 7.87
CA THR A 292 -15.46 -10.19 8.86
C THR A 292 -15.59 -9.52 10.23
N PHE A 293 -14.64 -8.65 10.61
CA PHE A 293 -14.63 -8.00 11.93
C PHE A 293 -15.23 -6.61 11.92
N LEU A 294 -14.91 -5.74 10.95
CA LEU A 294 -15.41 -4.36 10.96
C LEU A 294 -16.94 -4.26 11.03
N PRO A 295 -17.73 -5.04 10.26
CA PRO A 295 -19.17 -4.98 10.37
C PRO A 295 -19.68 -5.29 11.78
N LYS A 296 -19.00 -6.17 12.53
CA LYS A 296 -19.33 -6.48 13.93
C LYS A 296 -19.04 -5.30 14.85
N ILE A 297 -17.92 -4.59 14.65
CA ILE A 297 -17.61 -3.37 15.40
C ILE A 297 -18.71 -2.34 15.21
N PHE A 298 -19.13 -2.12 13.96
CA PHE A 298 -20.20 -1.18 13.69
C PHE A 298 -21.53 -1.65 14.21
N LEU A 299 -21.86 -2.94 14.07
CA LEU A 299 -23.11 -3.47 14.59
C LEU A 299 -23.21 -3.31 16.11
N ALA A 300 -22.10 -3.41 16.84
CA ALA A 300 -22.08 -3.18 18.28
C ALA A 300 -22.51 -1.76 18.68
N LEU A 301 -22.33 -0.75 17.81
CA LEU A 301 -22.83 0.61 18.04
C LEU A 301 -24.35 0.67 18.17
N GLN A 302 -25.07 -0.35 17.71
CA GLN A 302 -26.53 -0.36 17.76
C GLN A 302 -27.07 -0.22 19.19
N THR A 303 -26.31 -0.68 20.19
CA THR A 303 -26.68 -0.57 21.60
C THR A 303 -26.64 0.87 22.11
N SER A 304 -25.80 1.72 21.51
CA SER A 304 -25.57 3.10 21.94
C SER A 304 -26.34 4.12 21.10
N ILE A 305 -26.39 3.93 19.77
CA ILE A 305 -26.95 4.90 18.81
C ILE A 305 -28.06 4.33 17.92
N GLY A 306 -28.52 3.11 18.22
CA GLY A 306 -29.52 2.38 17.42
C GLY A 306 -28.97 1.80 16.12
N TYR A 307 -29.69 0.85 15.53
CA TYR A 307 -29.27 0.16 14.29
C TYR A 307 -29.06 1.14 13.11
N PHE A 308 -29.93 2.14 12.99
CA PHE A 308 -29.80 3.18 11.97
C PHE A 308 -28.52 4.01 12.15
N GLY A 309 -28.21 4.41 13.38
CA GLY A 309 -26.97 5.12 13.71
C GLY A 309 -25.74 4.26 13.42
N ALA A 310 -25.76 3.00 13.86
CA ALA A 310 -24.70 2.03 13.59
C ALA A 310 -24.45 1.84 12.08
N SER A 311 -25.52 1.69 11.29
CA SER A 311 -25.46 1.55 9.84
C SER A 311 -24.95 2.82 9.15
N ALA A 312 -25.33 4.01 9.63
CA ALA A 312 -24.82 5.27 9.11
C ALA A 312 -23.32 5.45 9.36
N VAL A 313 -22.84 5.12 10.57
CA VAL A 313 -21.41 5.15 10.91
C VAL A 313 -20.62 4.14 10.06
N ALA A 314 -21.15 2.92 9.91
CA ALA A 314 -20.56 1.89 9.05
C ALA A 314 -20.46 2.35 7.60
N ALA A 315 -21.55 2.88 7.03
CA ALA A 315 -21.59 3.35 5.65
C ALA A 315 -20.59 4.49 5.43
N PHE A 316 -20.53 5.45 6.35
CA PHE A 316 -19.58 6.56 6.28
C PHE A 316 -18.13 6.07 6.36
N PHE A 317 -17.84 5.10 7.23
CA PHE A 317 -16.52 4.49 7.30
C PHE A 317 -16.15 3.76 6.01
N PHE A 318 -17.00 2.84 5.53
CA PHE A 318 -16.73 2.09 4.29
C PHE A 318 -16.62 3.02 3.09
N LEU A 319 -17.34 4.15 3.07
CA LEU A 319 -17.18 5.19 2.06
C LEU A 319 -15.77 5.79 2.09
N LEU A 320 -15.29 6.21 3.27
CA LEU A 320 -13.95 6.79 3.41
C LEU A 320 -12.84 5.80 3.08
N VAL A 321 -12.98 4.54 3.49
CA VAL A 321 -12.01 3.48 3.17
C VAL A 321 -12.05 3.11 1.69
N PHE A 322 -13.24 3.06 1.08
CA PHE A 322 -13.38 2.88 -0.37
C PHE A 322 -12.66 4.01 -1.12
N PHE A 323 -12.84 5.25 -0.68
CA PHE A 323 -12.14 6.39 -1.25
C PHE A 323 -10.62 6.32 -1.10
N ALA A 324 -10.11 5.91 0.07
CA ALA A 324 -8.68 5.68 0.28
C ALA A 324 -8.14 4.57 -0.63
N ALA A 325 -8.90 3.49 -0.80
CA ALA A 325 -8.55 2.43 -1.75
C ALA A 325 -8.49 2.96 -3.19
N ILE A 326 -9.47 3.78 -3.60
CA ILE A 326 -9.47 4.43 -4.91
C ILE A 326 -8.23 5.32 -5.10
N THR A 327 -7.84 6.13 -4.11
CA THR A 327 -6.66 7.00 -4.24
C THR A 327 -5.37 6.21 -4.40
N SER A 328 -5.19 5.12 -3.64
CA SER A 328 -4.04 4.21 -3.84
C SER A 328 -4.06 3.57 -5.22
N LEU A 329 -5.21 3.04 -5.66
CA LEU A 329 -5.33 2.32 -6.92
C LEU A 329 -5.08 3.23 -8.14
N VAL A 330 -5.56 4.47 -8.08
CA VAL A 330 -5.27 5.51 -9.07
C VAL A 330 -3.76 5.80 -9.12
N SER A 331 -3.09 5.87 -7.98
CA SER A 331 -1.63 6.08 -7.89
C SER A 331 -0.84 4.92 -8.50
N ILE A 332 -1.26 3.69 -8.19
CA ILE A 332 -0.66 2.46 -8.70
C ILE A 332 -0.81 2.39 -10.24
N ILE A 333 -2.00 2.67 -10.78
CA ILE A 333 -2.28 2.61 -12.23
C ILE A 333 -1.61 3.76 -12.99
N GLU A 334 -1.37 4.92 -12.38
CA GLU A 334 -0.70 6.04 -13.06
C GLU A 334 0.72 5.67 -13.53
N VAL A 335 1.42 4.73 -12.86
CA VAL A 335 2.77 4.29 -13.25
C VAL A 335 2.78 3.64 -14.65
N PRO A 336 2.02 2.56 -14.92
CA PRO A 336 1.92 1.99 -16.26
C PRO A 336 1.23 2.93 -17.26
N VAL A 337 0.29 3.78 -16.85
CA VAL A 337 -0.29 4.81 -17.74
C VAL A 337 0.78 5.75 -18.23
N SER A 338 1.59 6.31 -17.32
CA SER A 338 2.69 7.21 -17.66
C SER A 338 3.67 6.53 -18.60
N TYR A 339 4.03 5.27 -18.35
CA TYR A 339 4.91 4.49 -19.24
C TYR A 339 4.37 4.37 -20.67
N LEU A 340 3.10 4.00 -20.84
CA LEU A 340 2.49 3.88 -22.17
C LEU A 340 2.41 5.24 -22.89
N VAL A 341 2.16 6.32 -22.15
CA VAL A 341 2.10 7.67 -22.71
C VAL A 341 3.49 8.18 -23.12
N THR A 342 4.50 8.03 -22.27
CA THR A 342 5.82 8.64 -22.48
C THR A 342 6.74 7.77 -23.34
N GLU A 343 6.84 6.47 -23.05
CA GLU A 343 7.77 5.55 -23.72
C GLU A 343 7.14 4.91 -24.96
N LYS A 344 5.82 4.62 -24.94
CA LYS A 344 5.10 4.05 -26.10
C LYS A 344 4.34 5.07 -26.94
N LYS A 345 4.35 6.35 -26.55
CA LYS A 345 3.71 7.46 -27.29
C LYS A 345 2.20 7.25 -27.53
N HIS A 346 1.53 6.49 -26.66
CA HIS A 346 0.09 6.35 -26.71
C HIS A 346 -0.60 7.62 -26.18
N SER A 347 -1.83 7.88 -26.65
CA SER A 347 -2.69 8.87 -25.98
C SER A 347 -3.11 8.34 -24.59
N ARG A 348 -3.35 9.23 -23.63
CA ARG A 348 -3.78 8.85 -22.26
C ARG A 348 -5.03 7.95 -22.29
N LYS A 349 -6.01 8.30 -23.15
CA LYS A 349 -7.22 7.47 -23.36
C LYS A 349 -6.88 6.06 -23.85
N LYS A 350 -6.01 5.92 -24.87
CA LYS A 350 -5.60 4.61 -25.39
C LYS A 350 -4.84 3.79 -24.33
N ALA A 351 -3.93 4.43 -23.59
CA ALA A 351 -3.20 3.80 -22.50
C ALA A 351 -4.14 3.25 -21.42
N LEU A 352 -5.10 4.06 -20.97
CA LEU A 352 -6.11 3.66 -20.00
C LEU A 352 -6.97 2.50 -20.52
N SER A 353 -7.49 2.58 -21.76
CA SER A 353 -8.29 1.49 -22.32
C SER A 353 -7.53 0.16 -22.35
N ILE A 354 -6.25 0.15 -22.74
CA ILE A 354 -5.42 -1.06 -22.73
C ILE A 354 -5.30 -1.62 -21.31
N LEU A 355 -4.95 -0.77 -20.35
CA LEU A 355 -4.71 -1.20 -18.97
C LEU A 355 -6.00 -1.65 -18.26
N MET A 356 -7.13 -0.98 -18.51
CA MET A 356 -8.41 -1.36 -17.94
C MET A 356 -8.92 -2.70 -18.49
N ILE A 357 -8.72 -2.98 -19.78
CA ILE A 357 -9.08 -4.27 -20.36
C ILE A 357 -8.19 -5.39 -19.80
N LEU A 358 -6.86 -5.22 -19.89
CA LEU A 358 -5.92 -6.24 -19.42
C LEU A 358 -6.02 -6.46 -17.91
N GLY A 359 -5.98 -5.38 -17.13
CA GLY A 359 -6.13 -5.42 -15.68
C GLY A 359 -7.50 -5.95 -15.26
N GLY A 360 -8.57 -5.61 -16.00
CA GLY A 360 -9.90 -6.13 -15.76
C GLY A 360 -9.98 -7.65 -15.91
N VAL A 361 -9.46 -8.21 -17.00
CA VAL A 361 -9.42 -9.67 -17.20
C VAL A 361 -8.65 -10.37 -16.07
N LEU A 362 -7.47 -9.84 -15.71
CA LEU A 362 -6.68 -10.41 -14.61
C LEU A 362 -7.38 -10.26 -13.25
N THR A 363 -8.12 -9.17 -13.03
CA THR A 363 -8.91 -8.96 -11.80
C THR A 363 -10.04 -9.98 -11.71
N VAL A 364 -10.70 -10.31 -12.84
CA VAL A 364 -11.70 -11.38 -12.88
C VAL A 364 -11.07 -12.71 -12.47
N PHE A 365 -9.90 -13.06 -13.01
CA PHE A 365 -9.18 -14.28 -12.62
C PHE A 365 -8.85 -14.31 -11.12
N ALA A 366 -8.37 -13.19 -10.57
CA ALA A 366 -8.10 -13.08 -9.14
C ALA A 366 -9.37 -13.18 -8.29
N MET A 367 -10.47 -12.57 -8.71
CA MET A 367 -11.74 -12.61 -7.98
C MET A 367 -12.33 -14.02 -7.95
N VAL A 368 -12.38 -14.72 -9.09
CA VAL A 368 -12.95 -16.07 -9.14
C VAL A 368 -12.06 -17.12 -8.47
N SER A 369 -10.81 -16.78 -8.19
CA SER A 369 -9.86 -17.63 -7.46
C SER A 369 -10.18 -17.81 -5.98
N PHE A 370 -11.14 -17.05 -5.43
CA PHE A 370 -11.65 -17.19 -4.06
C PHE A 370 -12.73 -18.28 -3.90
N GLY A 371 -12.71 -19.31 -4.75
CA GLY A 371 -13.61 -20.46 -4.64
C GLY A 371 -14.70 -20.55 -5.71
N MET A 372 -14.90 -19.51 -6.54
CA MET A 372 -15.91 -19.54 -7.60
C MET A 372 -15.54 -20.49 -8.74
N VAL A 373 -14.24 -20.58 -9.09
CA VAL A 373 -13.75 -21.43 -10.18
C VAL A 373 -12.53 -22.21 -9.72
N SER A 374 -12.67 -23.55 -9.64
CA SER A 374 -11.64 -24.47 -9.13
C SER A 374 -10.27 -24.29 -9.81
N PHE A 375 -10.24 -24.11 -11.14
CA PHE A 375 -9.00 -23.88 -11.88
C PHE A 375 -8.19 -22.67 -11.38
N PHE A 376 -8.86 -21.59 -11.00
CA PHE A 376 -8.18 -20.40 -10.49
C PHE A 376 -7.90 -20.49 -8.99
N THR A 377 -8.73 -21.22 -8.23
CA THR A 377 -8.51 -21.49 -6.81
C THR A 377 -7.28 -22.38 -6.57
N GLU A 378 -7.05 -23.37 -7.45
CA GLU A 378 -5.92 -24.31 -7.40
C GLU A 378 -4.99 -24.09 -8.61
N PHE A 379 -4.67 -22.82 -8.89
CA PHE A 379 -3.99 -22.40 -10.12
C PHE A 379 -2.60 -23.01 -10.29
N THR A 380 -1.83 -23.12 -9.20
CA THR A 380 -0.50 -23.74 -9.23
C THR A 380 -0.10 -24.27 -7.86
N THR A 381 1.08 -24.88 -7.78
CA THR A 381 1.64 -25.44 -6.54
C THR A 381 3.11 -25.06 -6.42
N TYR A 382 3.48 -24.50 -5.28
CA TYR A 382 4.87 -24.29 -4.87
C TYR A 382 4.97 -24.38 -3.35
N ALA A 383 6.17 -24.68 -2.83
CA ALA A 383 6.39 -24.90 -1.40
C ALA A 383 5.43 -25.94 -0.77
N GLY A 384 5.01 -26.95 -1.54
CA GLY A 384 4.14 -28.04 -1.07
C GLY A 384 2.67 -27.68 -0.85
N GLY A 385 2.24 -26.45 -1.18
CA GLY A 385 0.85 -25.99 -1.03
C GLY A 385 0.22 -25.58 -2.36
N SER A 386 -1.09 -25.81 -2.50
CA SER A 386 -1.89 -25.27 -3.61
C SER A 386 -2.05 -23.75 -3.45
N ARG A 387 -2.01 -23.03 -4.57
CA ARG A 387 -1.99 -21.57 -4.62
C ARG A 387 -3.02 -21.09 -5.64
N SER A 388 -3.87 -20.17 -5.20
CA SER A 388 -4.83 -19.51 -6.07
C SER A 388 -4.15 -18.50 -7.00
N PHE A 389 -4.82 -18.09 -8.07
CA PHE A 389 -4.29 -17.04 -8.94
C PHE A 389 -4.03 -15.73 -8.18
N PHE A 390 -4.90 -15.38 -7.22
CA PHE A 390 -4.65 -14.26 -6.31
C PHE A 390 -3.34 -14.43 -5.54
N ASP A 391 -3.11 -15.60 -4.94
CA ASP A 391 -1.88 -15.88 -4.18
C ASP A 391 -0.64 -15.77 -5.06
N VAL A 392 -0.68 -16.26 -6.30
CA VAL A 392 0.45 -16.14 -7.23
C VAL A 392 0.80 -14.68 -7.52
N VAL A 393 -0.20 -13.85 -7.79
CA VAL A 393 0.02 -12.42 -8.06
C VAL A 393 0.59 -11.74 -6.82
N TYR A 394 0.04 -12.04 -5.64
CA TYR A 394 0.49 -11.49 -4.38
C TYR A 394 1.94 -11.93 -4.05
N ASP A 395 2.22 -13.23 -4.03
CA ASP A 395 3.51 -13.78 -3.64
C ASP A 395 4.65 -13.35 -4.58
N ILE A 396 4.40 -13.29 -5.89
CA ILE A 396 5.40 -12.88 -6.87
C ILE A 396 5.62 -11.37 -6.86
N PHE A 397 4.57 -10.56 -6.98
CA PHE A 397 4.74 -9.12 -7.25
C PHE A 397 4.79 -8.29 -5.98
N TYR A 398 3.98 -8.62 -4.98
CA TYR A 398 3.91 -7.88 -3.72
C TYR A 398 5.00 -8.34 -2.75
N ASP A 399 5.12 -9.64 -2.46
CA ASP A 399 6.09 -10.10 -1.46
C ASP A 399 7.51 -10.17 -2.03
N THR A 400 7.67 -10.59 -3.30
CA THR A 400 8.99 -10.92 -3.86
C THR A 400 9.60 -9.80 -4.69
N ILE A 401 8.95 -9.35 -5.77
CA ILE A 401 9.55 -8.36 -6.70
C ILE A 401 9.63 -6.97 -6.07
N LEU A 402 8.76 -6.63 -5.12
CA LEU A 402 8.76 -5.31 -4.48
C LEU A 402 10.07 -5.02 -3.71
N PRO A 403 10.56 -5.89 -2.80
CA PRO A 403 11.92 -5.77 -2.25
C PRO A 403 13.00 -5.73 -3.32
N LEU A 404 12.91 -6.56 -4.38
CA LEU A 404 13.90 -6.55 -5.46
C LEU A 404 13.98 -5.17 -6.14
N ASN A 405 12.85 -4.52 -6.39
CA ASN A 405 12.82 -3.15 -6.94
C ASN A 405 13.48 -2.15 -5.99
N GLY A 406 13.25 -2.27 -4.68
CA GLY A 406 13.93 -1.47 -3.66
C GLY A 406 15.45 -1.65 -3.70
N PHE A 407 15.94 -2.89 -3.81
CA PHE A 407 17.36 -3.19 -3.99
C PHE A 407 17.91 -2.57 -5.28
N LEU A 408 17.23 -2.78 -6.41
CA LEU A 408 17.64 -2.25 -7.71
C LEU A 408 17.71 -0.72 -7.70
N LEU A 409 16.78 -0.03 -7.04
CA LEU A 409 16.83 1.42 -6.85
C LEU A 409 18.06 1.83 -6.03
N CYS A 410 18.33 1.18 -4.91
CA CYS A 410 19.50 1.51 -4.09
C CYS A 410 20.80 1.35 -4.88
N MET A 411 20.91 0.25 -5.64
CA MET A 411 22.05 0.02 -6.53
C MET A 411 22.12 1.07 -7.64
N PHE A 412 20.98 1.44 -8.20
CA PHE A 412 20.90 2.46 -9.24
C PHE A 412 21.41 3.80 -8.75
N VAL A 413 20.87 4.29 -7.64
CA VAL A 413 21.16 5.62 -7.12
C VAL A 413 22.59 5.70 -6.57
N SER A 414 23.03 4.69 -5.82
CA SER A 414 24.37 4.68 -5.23
C SER A 414 25.48 4.43 -6.24
N TYR A 415 25.30 3.49 -7.19
CA TYR A 415 26.36 3.05 -8.09
C TYR A 415 26.23 3.57 -9.52
N ARG A 416 25.03 3.60 -10.12
CA ARG A 416 24.86 4.04 -11.51
C ARG A 416 24.73 5.56 -11.62
N TRP A 417 23.79 6.14 -10.90
CA TRP A 417 23.55 7.59 -10.88
C TRP A 417 24.58 8.34 -10.02
N LYS A 418 25.15 7.66 -9.00
CA LYS A 418 26.16 8.17 -8.05
C LYS A 418 25.57 9.11 -6.99
N LYS A 419 26.04 8.91 -5.76
CA LYS A 419 25.61 9.64 -4.54
C LYS A 419 25.77 11.17 -4.63
N HIS A 420 26.78 11.67 -5.33
CA HIS A 420 26.97 13.11 -5.49
C HIS A 420 25.82 13.73 -6.30
N ASN A 421 25.39 13.07 -7.38
CA ASN A 421 24.27 13.55 -8.20
C ASN A 421 22.94 13.52 -7.42
N LEU A 422 22.74 12.48 -6.58
CA LEU A 422 21.61 12.45 -5.66
C LEU A 422 21.66 13.65 -4.69
N SER A 423 22.82 13.93 -4.13
CA SER A 423 22.99 14.98 -3.13
C SER A 423 22.80 16.38 -3.72
N ASP A 424 23.34 16.61 -4.92
CA ASP A 424 23.13 17.84 -5.68
C ASP A 424 21.66 18.05 -6.01
N GLU A 425 20.95 16.99 -6.40
CA GLU A 425 19.51 17.06 -6.62
C GLU A 425 18.77 17.40 -5.33
N LEU A 426 19.02 16.69 -4.22
CA LEU A 426 18.33 16.91 -2.95
C LEU A 426 18.59 18.28 -2.31
N ALA A 427 19.71 18.92 -2.65
CA ALA A 427 19.98 20.30 -2.25
C ALA A 427 19.06 21.33 -2.91
N ILE A 428 18.45 21.00 -4.05
CA ILE A 428 17.53 21.89 -4.75
C ILE A 428 16.23 22.04 -3.94
N GLY A 429 15.96 23.26 -3.49
CA GLY A 429 14.83 23.60 -2.62
C GLY A 429 15.09 23.39 -1.13
N ASN A 430 16.32 23.03 -0.74
CA ASN A 430 16.75 22.87 0.64
C ASN A 430 18.21 23.28 0.82
N ASP A 431 18.43 24.57 1.09
CA ASP A 431 19.77 25.18 1.20
C ASP A 431 20.62 24.56 2.33
N ASN A 432 19.97 23.98 3.35
CA ASN A 432 20.62 23.38 4.50
C ASN A 432 20.92 21.88 4.32
N TYR A 433 20.66 21.30 3.14
CA TYR A 433 20.86 19.87 2.93
C TYR A 433 22.33 19.49 2.83
N LYS A 434 23.14 20.26 2.08
CA LYS A 434 24.57 19.98 1.90
C LYS A 434 25.32 20.13 3.23
N GLY A 435 26.16 19.16 3.57
CA GLY A 435 26.89 19.03 4.83
C GLY A 435 26.05 18.52 6.01
N SER A 436 24.74 18.35 5.84
CA SER A 436 23.84 17.94 6.93
C SER A 436 24.05 16.48 7.35
N TRP A 437 23.59 16.15 8.56
CA TRP A 437 23.54 14.76 9.00
C TRP A 437 22.63 13.91 8.10
N VAL A 438 21.55 14.49 7.56
CA VAL A 438 20.62 13.78 6.68
C VAL A 438 21.29 13.40 5.37
N GLU A 439 22.08 14.29 4.75
CA GLU A 439 22.84 13.95 3.55
C GLU A 439 23.82 12.81 3.81
N LYS A 440 24.61 12.92 4.88
CA LYS A 440 25.57 11.87 5.28
C LYS A 440 24.86 10.54 5.50
N TYR A 441 23.73 10.55 6.20
CA TYR A 441 22.94 9.37 6.49
C TYR A 441 22.35 8.74 5.22
N VAL A 442 21.68 9.52 4.36
CA VAL A 442 21.07 9.02 3.12
C VAL A 442 22.13 8.42 2.18
N ASN A 443 23.26 9.12 2.01
CA ASN A 443 24.36 8.62 1.18
C ASN A 443 25.02 7.37 1.76
N PHE A 444 25.19 7.30 3.08
CA PHE A 444 25.75 6.14 3.75
C PHE A 444 24.80 4.95 3.63
N SER A 445 23.55 5.10 4.04
CA SER A 445 22.56 4.03 4.15
C SER A 445 22.23 3.40 2.80
N LEU A 446 21.91 4.20 1.78
CA LEU A 446 21.57 3.72 0.42
C LEU A 446 22.72 3.00 -0.27
N GLY A 447 23.96 3.24 0.15
CA GLY A 447 25.14 2.61 -0.45
C GLY A 447 25.80 1.55 0.40
N THR A 448 25.25 1.21 1.58
CA THR A 448 25.84 0.22 2.49
C THR A 448 24.79 -0.80 2.94
N PHE A 449 24.12 -0.56 4.06
CA PHE A 449 23.30 -1.57 4.72
C PHE A 449 21.90 -1.70 4.11
N ILE A 450 21.29 -0.64 3.57
CA ILE A 450 19.95 -0.74 2.96
C ILE A 450 19.93 -1.76 1.80
N PRO A 451 20.79 -1.67 0.77
CA PRO A 451 20.75 -2.64 -0.32
C PRO A 451 21.03 -4.07 0.17
N PHE A 452 21.90 -4.24 1.17
CA PHE A 452 22.15 -5.56 1.76
C PHE A 452 20.89 -6.12 2.46
N ILE A 453 20.28 -5.35 3.34
CA ILE A 453 19.07 -5.76 4.07
C ILE A 453 17.94 -6.10 3.10
N VAL A 454 17.68 -5.23 2.12
CA VAL A 454 16.61 -5.45 1.14
C VAL A 454 16.87 -6.67 0.26
N LEU A 455 18.14 -6.93 -0.11
CA LEU A 455 18.51 -8.15 -0.83
C LEU A 455 18.34 -9.40 0.02
N CYS A 456 18.74 -9.37 1.30
CA CYS A 456 18.55 -10.47 2.24
C CYS A 456 17.07 -10.84 2.39
N ILE A 457 16.18 -9.85 2.45
CA ILE A 457 14.73 -10.06 2.52
C ILE A 457 14.20 -10.67 1.24
N PHE A 458 14.62 -10.15 0.08
CA PHE A 458 14.25 -10.73 -1.20
C PHE A 458 14.62 -12.21 -1.24
N LEU A 459 15.87 -12.55 -0.91
CA LEU A 459 16.34 -13.94 -0.91
C LEU A 459 15.57 -14.82 0.08
N ASN A 460 15.33 -14.33 1.29
CA ASN A 460 14.58 -15.07 2.28
C ASN A 460 13.10 -15.25 1.89
N THR A 461 12.48 -14.23 1.30
CA THR A 461 11.11 -14.32 0.81
C THR A 461 11.01 -15.34 -0.31
N VAL A 462 11.97 -15.35 -1.24
CA VAL A 462 12.04 -16.36 -2.30
C VAL A 462 12.15 -17.77 -1.71
N ALA A 463 13.07 -17.97 -0.75
CA ALA A 463 13.26 -19.26 -0.09
C ALA A 463 12.00 -19.73 0.64
N GLN A 464 11.35 -18.84 1.40
CA GLN A 464 10.18 -19.18 2.18
C GLN A 464 8.97 -19.49 1.28
N LYS A 465 8.68 -18.59 0.33
CA LYS A 465 7.47 -18.68 -0.51
C LYS A 465 7.53 -19.81 -1.52
N PHE A 466 8.65 -19.98 -2.22
CA PHE A 466 8.73 -20.94 -3.33
C PHE A 466 9.35 -22.28 -2.94
N PHE A 467 10.14 -22.33 -1.86
CA PHE A 467 10.88 -23.53 -1.46
C PHE A 467 10.53 -24.04 -0.04
N ALA A 468 9.59 -23.41 0.67
CA ALA A 468 9.25 -23.75 2.06
C ALA A 468 10.46 -23.72 3.02
N TYR A 469 11.49 -22.92 2.70
CA TYR A 469 12.74 -22.87 3.44
C TYR A 469 12.97 -21.48 4.04
N ASN A 470 13.23 -21.41 5.34
CA ASN A 470 13.53 -20.15 6.00
C ASN A 470 15.05 -20.02 6.20
N ILE A 471 15.67 -19.08 5.48
CA ILE A 471 17.13 -18.87 5.54
C ILE A 471 17.57 -18.42 6.93
N PHE A 472 16.67 -17.74 7.65
CA PHE A 472 16.95 -17.21 8.99
C PHE A 472 16.36 -18.05 10.13
N ALA A 473 15.74 -19.20 9.85
CA ALA A 473 15.38 -20.15 10.90
C ALA A 473 16.62 -20.97 11.25
N SER A 474 17.18 -20.70 12.44
CA SER A 474 18.11 -21.61 13.13
C SER A 474 17.35 -22.60 14.00
#